data_AF-A0A5J5LBM8-F1
#
_entry.id   AF-A0A5J5LBM8-F1
#
_cell.length_a   1.000
_cell.length_b   1.000
_cell.length_c   1.000
_cell.angle_alpha   90.00
_cell.angle_beta   90.00
_cell.angle_gamma   90.00
#
_symmetry.space_group_name_H-M   'P 1'
#
loop_
_entity.id
_entity.type
_entity.pdbx_description
1 polymer ?
#
loop_
_entity_poly.entity_id
_entity_poly.type
_entity_poly.pdbx_seq_one_letter_code
_entity_poly.pdbx_strand_id
1 'polypeptide(L)' 'MPEYRFTCPNCDACATVDGGVRERLLVAGCPVCAETVDTPAFVELSPHSTDRT' A
#
# COMPACT_ATOMS: atom_id res chain seq x y z
N MET A 1 -3.25 9.65 -10.89
CA MET A 1 -2.39 9.63 -9.69
C MET A 1 -1.91 8.20 -9.53
N PRO A 2 -0.66 7.94 -9.10
CA PRO A 2 -0.21 6.58 -8.88
C PRO A 2 -1.01 5.97 -7.72
N GLU A 3 -1.58 4.79 -7.97
CA GLU A 3 -2.23 3.98 -6.96
C GLU A 3 -1.21 2.99 -6.40
N TYR A 4 -1.30 2.68 -5.11
CA TYR A 4 -0.43 1.72 -4.43
C TYR A 4 -1.28 0.65 -3.76
N ARG A 5 -0.87 -0.60 -3.90
CA ARG A 5 -1.39 -1.69 -3.08
C ARG A 5 -0.55 -1.77 -1.81
N PHE A 6 -1.17 -1.44 -0.69
CA PHE A 6 -0.62 -1.65 0.64
C PHE A 6 -0.91 -3.08 1.10
N THR A 7 0.12 -3.77 1.63
CA THR A 7 0.01 -5.07 2.31
C THR A 7 0.84 -5.03 3.59
N CYS A 8 0.20 -5.19 4.75
CA CYS A 8 0.90 -5.22 6.03
C CYS A 8 1.60 -6.58 6.22
N PRO A 9 2.92 -6.62 6.53
CA PRO A 9 3.65 -7.87 6.75
C PRO A 9 3.32 -8.56 8.08
N ASN A 10 2.63 -7.90 9.00
CA ASN A 10 2.34 -8.42 10.34
C ASN A 10 0.92 -9.01 10.46
N CYS A 11 -0.08 -8.40 9.80
CA CYS A 11 -1.48 -8.82 9.92
C CYS A 11 -2.14 -9.15 8.58
N ASP A 12 -1.37 -9.17 7.49
CA ASP A 12 -1.84 -9.44 6.12
C ASP A 12 -2.95 -8.49 5.63
N ALA A 13 -3.15 -7.36 6.31
CA ALA A 13 -4.12 -6.35 5.91
C ALA A 13 -3.74 -5.76 4.55
N CYS A 14 -4.67 -5.82 3.60
CA CYS A 14 -4.48 -5.34 2.24
C CYS A 14 -5.43 -4.17 1.93
N ALA A 15 -4.93 -3.09 1.35
CA ALA A 15 -5.76 -1.97 0.89
C ALA A 15 -5.16 -1.27 -0.33
N THR A 16 -6.00 -0.74 -1.22
CA THR A 16 -5.55 0.17 -2.29
C THR A 16 -5.54 1.59 -1.74
N VAL A 17 -4.42 2.28 -1.92
CA VAL A 17 -4.16 3.60 -1.34
C VAL A 17 -3.48 4.51 -2.36
N ASP A 18 -3.84 5.78 -2.39
CA ASP A 18 -3.12 6.77 -3.19
C ASP A 18 -1.78 7.15 -2.56
N GLY A 19 -0.93 7.85 -3.33
CA GLY A 19 0.37 8.35 -2.86
C GLY A 19 0.30 9.12 -1.53
N GLY A 20 -0.71 9.99 -1.35
CA GLY A 20 -0.87 10.74 -0.10
C GLY A 20 -1.27 9.86 1.09
N VAL A 21 -2.02 8.78 0.87
CA VAL A 21 -2.37 7.81 1.93
C VAL A 21 -1.17 6.93 2.26
N ARG A 22 -0.38 6.54 1.26
CA ARG A 22 0.91 5.85 1.46
C ARG A 22 1.85 6.63 2.37
N GLU A 23 2.04 7.93 2.11
CA GLU A 23 2.89 8.78 2.97
C GLU A 23 2.41 8.81 4.42
N ARG A 24 1.09 8.87 4.63
CA ARG A 24 0.51 8.82 5.99
C ARG A 24 0.71 7.48 6.66
N LEU A 25 0.58 6.38 5.94
CA LEU A 25 0.80 5.03 6.46
C LEU A 25 2.27 4.79 6.83
N LEU A 26 3.22 5.35 6.07
CA LEU A 26 4.65 5.29 6.41
C LEU A 26 4.97 6.03 7.72
N VAL A 27 4.22 7.07 8.07
CA VAL A 27 4.40 7.84 9.31
C VAL A 27 3.62 7.24 10.48
N ALA A 28 2.37 6.81 10.24
CA ALA A 28 1.45 6.37 11.28
C ALA A 28 1.51 4.86 11.56
N GLY A 29 2.05 4.06 10.64
CA GLY A 29 2.00 2.60 10.71
C GLY A 29 0.70 2.01 10.14
N CYS A 30 0.54 0.69 10.31
CA CYS A 30 -0.65 -0.03 9.87
C CYS A 30 -1.87 0.36 10.74
N PRO A 31 -3.02 0.76 10.16
CA PRO A 31 -4.20 1.14 10.93
C PRO A 31 -4.91 -0.05 11.61
N VAL A 32 -4.53 -1.29 11.26
CA VAL A 32 -5.15 -2.51 11.79
C VAL A 32 -4.40 -3.01 13.02
N CYS A 33 -3.07 -3.20 12.90
CA CYS A 33 -2.25 -3.74 13.98
C CYS A 33 -1.34 -2.71 14.67
N ALA A 34 -1.34 -1.46 14.22
CA ALA A 34 -0.46 -0.38 14.69
C ALA A 34 1.05 -0.65 14.51
N GLU A 35 1.42 -1.67 13.75
CA GLU A 35 2.82 -1.98 13.46
C GLU A 35 3.42 -0.97 12.48
N THR A 36 4.72 -0.70 12.63
CA THR A 36 5.44 0.13 11.67
C THR A 36 5.47 -0.53 10.29
N VAL A 37 5.24 0.25 9.24
CA VAL A 37 5.29 -0.23 7.86
C VAL A 37 6.23 0.63 7.04
N ASP A 38 6.98 -0.02 6.17
CA ASP A 38 7.98 0.62 5.33
C ASP A 38 7.58 0.58 3.85
N THR A 39 8.37 1.25 3.01
CA THR A 39 8.18 1.28 1.56
C THR A 39 7.96 -0.09 0.87
N PRO A 40 8.58 -1.23 1.28
CA PRO A 40 8.28 -2.54 0.69
C PRO A 40 6.86 -3.05 0.95
N ALA A 41 6.12 -2.50 1.92
CA ALA A 41 4.72 -2.81 2.14
C ALA A 41 3.79 -2.23 1.05
N PHE A 42 4.32 -1.44 0.11
CA PHE A 42 3.58 -0.74 -0.93
C PHE A 42 4.06 -1.17 -2.33
N VAL A 43 3.14 -1.68 -3.14
CA VAL A 43 3.39 -2.03 -4.55
C VAL A 43 2.68 -1.00 -5.42
N GLU A 44 3.40 -0.32 -6.31
CA GLU A 44 2.79 0.63 -7.25
C GLU A 44 1.92 -0.12 -8.26
N LEU A 45 0.64 0.24 -8.31
CA LEU A 45 -0.30 -0.18 -9.34
C LEU A 45 -0.22 0.82 -10.47
N SER A 46 0.60 0.52 -11.47
CA SER A 46 0.52 1.24 -12.74
C SER A 46 -0.84 0.93 -13.39
N PRO A 47 -1.57 1.94 -13.90
CA PRO A 47 -2.88 1.73 -14.56
C PRO A 47 -2.80 0.98 -15.90
N HIS A 48 -1.65 0.37 -16.23
CA HIS A 48 -1.40 -0.35 -17.46
C HIS A 48 -0.86 -1.75 -17.17
N SER A 49 -1.72 -2.64 -16.67
CA SER A 49 -1.58 -4.09 -16.82
C SER A 49 -2.93 -4.78 -16.58
N THR A 50 -3.95 -4.40 -17.34
CA THR A 50 -4.82 -5.46 -17.91
C THR A 50 -4.12 -5.90 -19.18
N ASP A 51 -3.28 -6.92 -19.02
CA ASP A 51 -2.94 -7.84 -20.10
C ASP A 51 -4.25 -8.24 -20.80
N ARG A 52 -4.41 -7.75 -22.02
CA ARG A 52 -5.43 -8.20 -22.96
C ARG A 52 -4.76 -9.32 -23.76
N THR A 53 -4.90 -10.57 -23.32
CA THR A 53 -4.76 -11.76 -24.18
C THR A 53 -5.67 -12.88 -23.72
#